data_AF-A0A837KW30-F1
#
_entry.id   AF-A0A837KW30-F1
#
_cell.length_a   1.000
_cell.length_b   1.000
_cell.length_c   1.000
_cell.angle_alpha   90.00
_cell.angle_beta   90.00
_cell.angle_gamma   90.00
#
_symmetry.space_group_name_H-M   'P 1'
#
loop_
_entity.id
_entity.type
_entity.pdbx_description
1 polymer ?
#
loop_
_entity_poly.entity_id
_entity_poly.type
_entity_poly.pdbx_seq_one_letter_code
_entity_poly.pdbx_strand_id
1 'polypeptide(L)'
;MDKVEYIAKNYRDMKMKLHLVQEKLLNYRPISENSVIQSLVFEKSEHEKVKKSKNHGRSELISLSFREKQEQENQEYLSSLLNTYYCLKMDLYYFEFVMELIPEDLKPLAKDLIYLGKSWTELEEIYEISHSTLAYRRRKILKQLRKCYRWTSKSLELKVEDYHIPI
;
A
#
# COMPACT_ATOMS: atom_id res chain seq x y z
N MET A 1 -9.91 11.03 -11.06
CA MET A 1 -9.28 11.53 -9.82
C MET A 1 -7.78 11.47 -10.02
N ASP A 2 -7.05 12.56 -9.80
CA ASP A 2 -5.58 12.56 -9.95
C ASP A 2 -4.88 12.12 -8.66
N LYS A 3 -3.58 11.82 -8.74
CA LYS A 3 -2.79 11.32 -7.61
C LYS A 3 -2.85 12.26 -6.40
N VAL A 4 -2.76 13.57 -6.64
CA VAL A 4 -2.82 14.59 -5.59
C VAL A 4 -4.16 14.55 -4.85
N GLU A 5 -5.28 14.51 -5.56
CA GLU A 5 -6.60 14.45 -4.95
C GLU A 5 -6.85 13.13 -4.23
N TYR A 6 -6.32 12.02 -4.77
CA TYR A 6 -6.37 10.71 -4.11
C TYR A 6 -5.62 10.71 -2.78
N ILE A 7 -4.37 11.20 -2.76
CA ILE A 7 -3.58 11.28 -1.53
C ILE A 7 -4.25 12.24 -0.54
N ALA A 8 -4.71 13.40 -0.98
CA ALA A 8 -5.38 14.37 -0.11
C ALA A 8 -6.66 13.81 0.53
N LYS A 9 -7.40 12.94 -0.17
CA LYS A 9 -8.60 12.30 0.36
C LYS A 9 -8.29 11.13 1.30
N ASN A 10 -7.28 10.33 0.97
CA ASN A 10 -6.98 9.06 1.64
C ASN A 10 -5.70 9.13 2.50
N TYR A 11 -5.23 10.33 2.87
CA TYR A 11 -3.93 10.53 3.51
C TYR A 11 -3.78 9.69 4.79
N ARG A 12 -4.80 9.70 5.66
CA ARG A 12 -4.82 8.94 6.92
C ARG A 12 -4.76 7.43 6.65
N ASP A 13 -5.58 6.95 5.71
CA ASP A 13 -5.60 5.54 5.32
C ASP A 13 -4.26 5.10 4.71
N MET A 14 -3.64 5.95 3.88
CA MET A 14 -2.32 5.68 3.32
C MET A 14 -1.23 5.62 4.40
N LYS A 15 -1.29 6.49 5.43
CA LYS A 15 -0.38 6.38 6.59
C LYS A 15 -0.60 5.09 7.38
N MET A 16 -1.85 4.69 7.59
CA MET A 16 -2.15 3.41 8.23
C MET A 16 -1.62 2.24 7.40
N LYS A 17 -1.86 2.24 6.07
CA LYS A 17 -1.33 1.22 5.16
C LYS A 17 0.19 1.17 5.19
N LEU A 18 0.87 2.33 5.20
CA LEU A 18 2.32 2.39 5.32
C LEU A 18 2.80 1.68 6.59
N HIS A 19 2.15 1.95 7.73
CA HIS A 19 2.49 1.30 8.99
C HIS A 19 2.24 -0.21 8.96
N LEU A 20 1.11 -0.65 8.41
CA LEU A 20 0.80 -2.08 8.24
C LEU A 20 1.83 -2.79 7.35
N VAL A 21 2.24 -2.17 6.24
CA VAL A 21 3.26 -2.72 5.35
C VAL A 21 4.63 -2.77 6.04
N GLN A 22 4.97 -1.75 6.84
CA GLN A 22 6.20 -1.76 7.65
C GLN A 22 6.20 -2.93 8.64
N GLU A 23 5.10 -3.11 9.38
CA GLU A 23 4.97 -4.23 10.32
C GLU A 23 5.04 -5.58 9.61
N LYS A 24 4.41 -5.73 8.44
CA LYS A 24 4.52 -6.94 7.62
C LYS A 24 5.96 -7.21 7.17
N LEU A 25 6.71 -6.17 6.77
CA LEU A 25 8.10 -6.31 6.34
C LEU A 25 9.03 -6.67 7.52
N LEU A 26 8.84 -6.04 8.69
CA LEU A 26 9.63 -6.32 9.89
C LEU A 26 9.40 -7.74 10.41
N ASN A 27 8.15 -8.22 10.34
CA ASN A 27 7.76 -9.55 10.79
C ASN A 27 7.74 -10.59 9.65
N TYR A 28 8.33 -10.28 8.50
CA TYR A 28 8.32 -11.18 7.34
C TYR A 28 9.00 -12.50 7.71
N ARG A 29 8.24 -13.59 7.63
CA ARG A 29 8.75 -14.95 7.77
C ARG A 29 8.50 -15.69 6.47
N PRO A 30 9.55 -16.13 5.75
CA PRO A 30 9.38 -17.01 4.62
C PRO A 30 8.62 -18.26 5.04
N ILE A 31 7.75 -18.78 4.17
CA ILE A 31 7.16 -20.10 4.39
C ILE A 31 8.32 -21.10 4.46
N SER A 32 8.48 -21.76 5.60
CA SER A 32 9.62 -22.67 5.84
C SER A 32 9.48 -23.97 5.04
N GLU A 33 10.60 -24.59 4.69
CA GLU A 33 10.61 -25.92 4.06
C GLU A 33 9.84 -26.96 4.89
N ASN A 34 9.93 -26.89 6.23
CA ASN A 34 9.26 -27.82 7.13
C ASN A 34 7.73 -27.72 7.12
N SER A 35 7.15 -26.53 6.94
CA SER A 35 5.68 -26.41 6.83
C SER A 35 5.17 -27.05 5.54
N VAL A 36 5.97 -27.02 4.48
CA VAL A 36 5.61 -27.63 3.18
C VAL A 36 5.79 -29.14 3.20
N ILE A 37 6.84 -29.65 3.84
CA ILE A 37 6.97 -31.09 4.10
C ILE A 37 5.77 -31.61 4.89
N GLN A 38 5.31 -30.87 5.92
CA GLN A 38 4.11 -31.26 6.66
C GLN A 38 2.86 -31.23 5.76
N SER A 39 2.62 -30.18 4.98
CA SER A 39 1.47 -30.15 4.04
C SER A 39 1.49 -31.32 3.04
N LEU A 40 2.65 -31.67 2.48
CA LEU A 40 2.80 -32.82 1.57
C LEU A 40 2.58 -34.18 2.26
N VAL A 41 2.91 -34.28 3.54
CA VAL A 41 2.70 -35.50 4.34
C VAL A 41 1.23 -35.65 4.76
N PHE A 42 0.53 -34.54 5.01
CA PHE A 42 -0.85 -34.53 5.51
C PHE A 42 -1.93 -34.38 4.42
N GLU A 43 -1.60 -34.00 3.17
CA GLU A 43 -2.54 -34.06 2.03
C GLU A 43 -2.89 -35.50 1.58
N LYS A 44 -2.32 -36.52 2.23
CA LYS A 44 -2.75 -37.91 2.07
C LYS A 44 -3.88 -38.25 3.03
N SER A 45 -5.11 -37.98 2.60
CA SER A 45 -6.34 -38.57 3.15
C SER A 45 -7.26 -38.94 1.97
N GLU A 46 -7.95 -40.08 1.86
CA GLU A 46 -8.07 -41.28 2.69
C GLU A 46 -8.52 -42.50 1.84
N HIS A 47 -8.65 -42.40 0.51
CA HIS A 47 -9.25 -43.46 -0.31
C HIS A 47 -8.46 -43.72 -1.60
N GLU A 48 -7.61 -44.75 -1.61
CA GLU A 48 -7.54 -45.76 -2.68
C GLU A 48 -6.50 -46.84 -2.37
N LYS A 49 -6.91 -48.11 -2.52
CA LYS A 49 -6.00 -49.27 -2.47
C LYS A 49 -5.12 -49.26 -3.72
N VAL A 50 -3.93 -48.65 -3.67
CA VAL A 50 -2.99 -48.67 -4.79
C VAL A 50 -1.83 -49.63 -4.55
N LYS A 51 -1.61 -50.53 -5.51
CA LYS A 51 -0.47 -51.46 -5.60
C LYS A 51 0.84 -50.70 -5.38
N LYS A 52 1.65 -51.19 -4.42
CA LYS A 52 2.99 -50.67 -4.12
C LYS A 52 3.95 -50.93 -5.28
N SER A 53 4.12 -49.98 -6.20
CA SER A 53 5.34 -49.91 -7.02
C SER A 53 6.29 -48.88 -6.41
N LYS A 54 7.57 -49.23 -6.37
CA LYS A 54 8.63 -48.56 -5.62
C LYS A 54 9.16 -47.35 -6.42
N ASN A 55 8.34 -46.31 -6.61
CA ASN A 55 8.70 -45.12 -7.38
C ASN A 55 9.11 -43.95 -6.47
N HIS A 56 10.27 -44.06 -5.80
CA HIS A 56 10.80 -42.97 -4.96
C HIS A 56 11.24 -41.73 -5.77
N GLY A 57 11.75 -41.92 -7.00
CA GLY A 57 12.26 -40.81 -7.82
C GLY A 57 11.22 -39.80 -8.34
N ARG A 58 9.91 -40.15 -8.34
CA ARG A 58 8.86 -39.19 -8.73
C ARG A 58 8.52 -38.19 -7.63
N SER A 59 8.53 -38.63 -6.38
CA SER A 59 8.22 -37.75 -5.23
C SER A 59 9.34 -36.76 -4.94
N GLU A 60 10.60 -37.13 -5.17
CA GLU A 60 11.76 -36.24 -5.01
C GLU A 60 11.76 -35.11 -6.05
N LEU A 61 11.52 -35.42 -7.32
CA LEU A 61 11.40 -34.41 -8.39
C LEU A 61 10.22 -33.47 -8.18
N ILE A 62 9.08 -33.98 -7.70
CA ILE A 62 7.94 -33.15 -7.32
C ILE A 62 8.30 -32.26 -6.12
N SER A 63 9.00 -32.77 -5.11
CA SER A 63 9.40 -31.98 -3.94
C SER A 63 10.36 -30.84 -4.30
N LEU A 64 11.30 -31.08 -5.23
CA LEU A 64 12.23 -30.08 -5.73
C LEU A 64 11.52 -28.98 -6.54
N SER A 65 10.62 -29.35 -7.45
CA SER A 65 9.87 -28.36 -8.25
C SER A 65 8.90 -27.52 -7.39
N PHE A 66 8.32 -28.11 -6.35
CA PHE A 66 7.51 -27.37 -5.37
C PHE A 66 8.35 -26.40 -4.55
N ARG A 67 9.58 -26.77 -4.14
CA ARG A 67 10.49 -25.87 -3.43
C ARG A 67 10.88 -24.66 -4.28
N GLU A 68 11.27 -24.89 -5.54
CA GLU A 68 11.62 -23.80 -6.46
C GLU A 68 10.44 -22.84 -6.67
N LYS A 69 9.24 -23.38 -6.86
CA LYS A 69 8.02 -22.57 -6.99
C LYS A 69 7.70 -21.77 -5.73
N GLN A 70 7.87 -22.36 -4.55
CA GLN A 70 7.65 -21.69 -3.27
C GLN A 70 8.67 -20.58 -3.00
N GLU A 71 9.95 -20.82 -3.31
CA GLU A 71 10.98 -19.77 -3.23
C GLU A 71 10.66 -18.61 -4.16
N GLN A 72 10.21 -18.90 -5.38
CA GLN A 72 9.76 -17.90 -6.32
C GLN A 72 8.55 -17.12 -5.79
N GLU A 73 7.51 -17.78 -5.28
CA GLU A 73 6.33 -17.13 -4.70
C GLU A 73 6.69 -16.25 -3.49
N ASN A 74 7.59 -16.71 -2.61
CA ASN A 74 8.11 -15.92 -1.48
C ASN A 74 8.85 -14.67 -1.96
N GLN A 75 9.68 -14.79 -3.00
CA GLN A 75 10.41 -13.66 -3.59
C GLN A 75 9.47 -12.66 -4.26
N GLU A 76 8.48 -13.14 -5.02
CA GLU A 76 7.47 -12.31 -5.67
C GLU A 76 6.63 -11.55 -4.64
N TYR A 77 6.20 -12.23 -3.57
CA TYR A 77 5.49 -11.61 -2.45
C TYR A 77 6.31 -10.51 -1.79
N LEU A 78 7.57 -10.81 -1.44
CA LEU A 78 8.46 -9.85 -0.80
C LEU A 78 8.74 -8.64 -1.71
N SER A 79 8.99 -8.88 -2.99
CA SER A 79 9.20 -7.84 -4.01
C SER A 79 7.98 -6.92 -4.13
N SER A 80 6.78 -7.51 -4.21
CA SER A 80 5.51 -6.78 -4.23
C SER A 80 5.33 -5.94 -2.97
N LEU A 81 5.57 -6.51 -1.78
CA LEU A 81 5.44 -5.82 -0.51
C LEU A 81 6.43 -4.64 -0.38
N LEU A 82 7.68 -4.84 -0.83
CA LEU A 82 8.70 -3.78 -0.88
C LEU A 82 8.34 -2.67 -1.87
N ASN A 83 7.79 -3.02 -3.03
CA ASN A 83 7.30 -2.05 -4.01
C ASN A 83 6.16 -1.21 -3.44
N THR A 84 5.16 -1.84 -2.82
CA THR A 84 4.05 -1.14 -2.15
C THR A 84 4.56 -0.22 -1.05
N TYR A 85 5.53 -0.68 -0.24
CA TYR A 85 6.17 0.15 0.77
C TYR A 85 6.86 1.37 0.17
N TYR A 86 7.66 1.16 -0.87
CA TYR A 86 8.41 2.21 -1.55
C TYR A 86 7.45 3.26 -2.13
N CYS A 87 6.43 2.84 -2.86
CA CYS A 87 5.43 3.74 -3.45
C CYS A 87 4.70 4.54 -2.37
N LEU A 88 4.15 3.89 -1.34
CA LEU A 88 3.47 4.56 -0.22
C LEU A 88 4.39 5.57 0.47
N LYS A 89 5.62 5.16 0.81
CA LYS A 89 6.57 6.00 1.55
C LYS A 89 7.00 7.20 0.72
N MET A 90 7.37 7.00 -0.53
CA MET A 90 7.85 8.08 -1.40
C MET A 90 6.75 9.08 -1.73
N ASP A 91 5.53 8.59 -1.98
CA ASP A 91 4.40 9.46 -2.30
C ASP A 91 3.91 10.24 -1.09
N LEU A 92 3.84 9.63 0.09
CA LEU A 92 3.52 10.33 1.33
C LEU A 92 4.60 11.36 1.68
N TYR A 93 5.87 10.98 1.63
CA TYR A 93 6.99 11.88 1.92
C TYR A 93 6.95 13.11 1.00
N TYR A 94 6.79 12.88 -0.31
CA TYR A 94 6.76 13.98 -1.27
C TYR A 94 5.49 14.83 -1.10
N PHE A 95 4.33 14.22 -0.83
CA PHE A 95 3.11 14.96 -0.55
C PHE A 95 3.25 15.85 0.69
N GLU A 96 3.86 15.34 1.76
CA GLU A 96 4.15 16.08 3.00
C GLU A 96 5.12 17.23 2.75
N PHE A 97 6.17 17.00 1.98
CA PHE A 97 7.07 18.07 1.55
C PHE A 97 6.33 19.18 0.79
N VAL A 98 5.47 18.83 -0.16
CA VAL A 98 4.71 19.81 -0.94
C VAL A 98 3.68 20.55 -0.08
N MET A 99 3.07 19.90 0.91
CA MET A 99 2.16 20.53 1.87
C MET A 99 2.86 21.62 2.69
N GLU A 100 4.15 21.47 2.99
CA GLU A 100 4.93 22.51 3.68
C GLU A 100 5.22 23.73 2.79
N LEU A 101 5.17 23.58 1.46
CA LEU A 101 5.36 24.66 0.49
C LEU A 101 4.07 25.42 0.13
N ILE A 102 2.92 25.02 0.68
CA ILE A 102 1.65 25.73 0.47
C ILE A 102 1.75 27.14 1.10
N PRO A 103 1.16 28.17 0.47
CA PRO A 103 1.02 29.50 1.07
C PRO A 103 0.50 29.47 2.52
N GLU A 104 1.10 30.27 3.39
CA GLU A 104 0.78 30.29 4.83
C GLU A 104 -0.70 30.63 5.12
N ASP A 105 -1.39 31.36 4.23
CA ASP A 105 -2.83 31.65 4.35
C ASP A 105 -3.71 30.40 4.22
N LEU A 106 -3.23 29.36 3.53
CA LEU A 106 -3.98 28.11 3.27
C LEU A 106 -3.48 26.94 4.12
N LYS A 107 -2.31 27.06 4.72
CA LYS A 107 -1.61 25.98 5.41
C LYS A 107 -2.38 25.43 6.62
N PRO A 108 -2.98 26.26 7.51
CA PRO A 108 -3.80 25.76 8.62
C PRO A 108 -4.99 24.93 8.11
N LEU A 109 -5.74 25.49 7.15
CA LEU A 109 -6.89 24.82 6.57
C LEU A 109 -6.51 23.52 5.86
N ALA A 110 -5.38 23.50 5.16
CA ALA A 110 -4.89 22.30 4.48
C ALA A 110 -4.53 21.19 5.48
N LYS A 111 -3.87 21.53 6.60
CA LYS A 111 -3.53 20.58 7.67
C LYS A 111 -4.80 19.99 8.31
N ASP A 112 -5.76 20.84 8.65
CA ASP A 112 -7.02 20.40 9.26
C ASP A 112 -7.86 19.53 8.32
N LEU A 113 -7.93 19.91 7.04
CA LEU A 113 -8.69 19.19 6.03
C LEU A 113 -8.06 17.85 5.68
N ILE A 114 -6.74 17.79 5.49
CA ILE A 114 -6.05 16.64 4.89
C ILE A 114 -5.40 15.75 5.96
N TYR A 115 -4.68 16.33 6.91
CA TYR A 115 -3.97 15.55 7.94
C TYR A 115 -4.89 15.13 9.07
N LEU A 116 -5.70 16.07 9.57
CA LEU A 116 -6.64 15.77 10.64
C LEU A 116 -7.93 15.14 10.10
N GLY A 117 -8.26 15.36 8.83
CA GLY A 117 -9.46 14.81 8.21
C GLY A 117 -10.74 15.36 8.84
N LYS A 118 -10.75 16.63 9.25
CA LYS A 118 -11.93 17.30 9.80
C LYS A 118 -13.04 17.35 8.75
N SER A 119 -14.27 17.21 9.22
CA SER A 119 -15.48 17.34 8.41
C SER A 119 -15.66 18.78 7.92
N TRP A 120 -16.48 18.95 6.89
CA TRP A 120 -16.78 20.28 6.34
C TRP A 120 -17.45 21.20 7.37
N THR A 121 -18.38 20.65 8.15
CA THR A 121 -19.08 21.38 9.22
C THR A 121 -18.11 21.88 10.29
N GLU A 122 -17.18 21.03 10.75
CA GLU A 122 -16.17 21.45 11.73
C GLU A 122 -15.26 22.57 11.18
N LEU A 123 -14.89 22.50 9.90
CA LEU A 123 -14.04 23.52 9.27
C LEU A 123 -14.76 24.85 9.05
N GLU A 124 -16.06 24.82 8.74
CA GLU A 124 -16.89 26.01 8.63
C GLU A 124 -16.98 26.75 9.97
N GLU A 125 -17.14 25.99 11.07
CA GLU A 125 -17.17 26.53 12.43
C GLU A 125 -15.81 27.08 12.87
N ILE A 126 -14.72 26.31 12.71
CA ILE A 126 -13.37 26.71 13.17
C ILE A 126 -12.86 27.97 12.44
N TYR A 127 -13.11 28.08 11.14
CA TYR A 127 -12.60 29.18 10.32
C TYR A 127 -13.64 30.29 10.09
N GLU A 128 -14.85 30.16 10.63
CA GLU A 128 -15.98 31.08 10.45
C GLU A 128 -16.21 31.42 8.97
N ILE A 129 -16.19 30.40 8.11
CA ILE A 129 -16.35 30.55 6.65
C ILE A 129 -17.56 29.79 6.14
N SER A 130 -18.16 30.29 5.07
CA SER A 130 -19.23 29.59 4.37
C SER A 130 -18.72 28.31 3.68
N HIS A 131 -19.62 27.33 3.50
CA HIS A 131 -19.37 26.12 2.70
C HIS A 131 -18.77 26.42 1.32
N SER A 132 -19.26 27.46 0.63
CA SER A 132 -18.75 27.87 -0.69
C SER A 132 -17.32 28.41 -0.62
N THR A 133 -16.98 29.15 0.43
CA THR A 133 -15.62 29.65 0.69
C THR A 133 -14.67 28.51 1.01
N LEU A 134 -15.11 27.54 1.83
CA LEU A 134 -14.35 26.34 2.12
C LEU A 134 -14.06 25.54 0.84
N ALA A 135 -15.06 25.35 -0.03
CA ALA A 135 -14.89 24.67 -1.32
C ALA A 135 -13.93 25.41 -2.25
N TYR A 136 -13.96 26.75 -2.26
CA TYR A 136 -13.01 27.56 -3.01
C TYR A 136 -11.59 27.41 -2.48
N ARG A 137 -11.38 27.50 -1.15
CA ARG A 137 -10.06 27.34 -0.53
C ARG A 137 -9.49 25.93 -0.72
N ARG A 138 -10.31 24.87 -0.60
CA ARG A 138 -9.92 23.49 -0.94
C ARG A 138 -9.43 23.37 -2.38
N ARG A 139 -10.14 23.97 -3.35
CA ARG A 139 -9.69 24.00 -4.75
C ARG A 139 -8.37 24.75 -4.92
N LYS A 140 -8.17 25.86 -4.20
CA LYS A 140 -6.90 26.62 -4.21
C LYS A 140 -5.74 25.77 -3.67
N ILE A 141 -5.94 25.05 -2.56
CA ILE A 141 -4.97 24.10 -1.98
C ILE A 141 -4.58 23.04 -3.02
N LEU A 142 -5.55 22.31 -3.58
CA LEU A 142 -5.27 21.26 -4.57
C LEU A 142 -4.58 21.82 -5.83
N LYS A 143 -4.90 23.04 -6.25
CA LYS A 143 -4.24 23.71 -7.37
C LYS A 143 -2.76 23.99 -7.08
N GLN A 144 -2.42 24.40 -5.85
CA GLN A 144 -1.02 24.60 -5.45
C GLN A 144 -0.25 23.28 -5.39
N LEU A 145 -0.83 22.25 -4.77
CA LEU A 145 -0.23 20.91 -4.74
C LEU A 145 0.08 20.41 -6.16
N ARG A 146 -0.89 20.48 -7.08
CA ARG A 146 -0.71 20.12 -8.51
C ARG A 146 0.37 20.94 -9.21
N LYS A 147 0.58 22.20 -8.79
CA LYS A 147 1.62 23.06 -9.35
C LYS A 147 3.00 22.53 -9.00
N CYS A 148 3.21 22.15 -7.72
CA CYS A 148 4.47 21.60 -7.25
C CYS A 148 4.81 20.25 -7.92
N TYR A 149 3.82 19.35 -8.04
CA TYR A 149 4.01 18.07 -8.74
C TYR A 149 4.47 18.26 -10.19
N ARG A 150 3.89 19.24 -10.90
CA ARG A 150 4.31 19.59 -12.27
C ARG A 150 5.72 20.15 -12.33
N TRP A 151 6.13 20.98 -11.37
CA TRP A 151 7.47 21.56 -11.35
C TRP A 151 8.58 20.53 -11.13
N THR A 152 8.31 19.48 -10.36
CA THR A 152 9.30 18.43 -10.09
C THR A 152 9.18 17.25 -11.06
N SER A 153 8.41 17.38 -12.14
CA SER A 153 8.12 16.30 -13.10
C SER A 153 7.64 15.00 -12.45
N LYS A 154 6.95 15.10 -11.29
CA LYS A 154 6.37 13.94 -10.62
C LYS A 154 5.05 13.58 -11.30
N SER A 155 4.85 12.29 -11.55
CA SER A 155 3.62 11.83 -12.20
C SER A 155 2.39 12.20 -11.37
N LEU A 156 1.39 12.78 -12.04
CA LEU A 156 0.04 12.99 -11.50
C LEU A 156 -0.85 11.78 -11.73
N GLU A 157 -0.37 10.77 -12.46
CA GLU A 157 -1.10 9.53 -12.71
C GLU A 157 -1.28 8.75 -11.41
N LEU A 158 -2.51 8.32 -11.20
CA LEU A 158 -2.87 7.48 -10.08
C LEU A 158 -2.81 6.02 -10.52
N LYS A 159 -1.87 5.27 -9.96
CA LYS A 159 -1.82 3.81 -10.05
C LYS A 159 -2.25 3.25 -8.70
N VAL A 160 -3.53 2.85 -8.59
CA VAL A 160 -4.10 2.38 -7.31
C VAL A 160 -3.46 1.04 -6.90
N GLU A 161 -3.04 0.25 -7.89
CA GLU A 161 -2.34 -1.03 -7.72
C GLU A 161 -1.04 -0.88 -6.90
N ASP A 162 -0.34 0.26 -7.04
CA ASP A 162 0.90 0.55 -6.30
C ASP A 162 0.68 0.65 -4.77
N TYR A 163 -0.57 0.77 -4.32
CA TYR A 163 -0.94 0.86 -2.90
C TYR A 163 -1.68 -0.38 -2.40
N HIS A 164 -1.75 -1.45 -3.20
CA HIS A 164 -2.33 -2.71 -2.78
C HIS A 164 -1.34 -3.45 -1.89
N ILE A 165 -1.80 -3.84 -0.69
CA ILE A 165 -1.01 -4.70 0.19
C ILE A 165 -1.25 -6.12 -0.32
N PRO A 166 -0.21 -6.84 -0.80
CA PRO A 166 -0.39 -8.23 -1.20
C PRO A 166 -0.92 -9.04 -0.01
N ILE A 167 -1.91 -9.90 -0.30
CA ILE A 167 -2.54 -10.79 0.68
C ILE A 167 -1.55 -11.90 0.98
#